data_AF-A0A352GLU9-F1
#
_entry.id   AF-A0A352GLU9-F1
#
_cell.length_a   1.000
_cell.length_b   1.000
_cell.length_c   1.000
_cell.angle_alpha   90.00
_cell.angle_beta   90.00
_cell.angle_gamma   90.00
#
_symmetry.space_group_name_H-M   'P 1'
#
loop_
_entity.id
_entity.type
_entity.pdbx_description
1 polymer ?
#
loop_
_entity_poly.entity_id
_entity_poly.type
_entity_poly.pdbx_seq_one_letter_code
_entity_poly.pdbx_strand_id
1 'polypeptide(L)'
;AARSVNPPFVLTARAENLIRGNPDLDDTIKRLQAYQEAGADVLYAPGLKTADEVRAVISSVDRPVNVLGGISGMTLNFQEMAELGVKRISVGGSLFRSAYGKAMADAREMLDAGTFGFATSAPPVPAFVKLFRRG
;
A
#
# COMPACT_ATOMS: atom_id res chain seq x y z
N ALA A 1 -8.28 -21.21 13.55
CA ALA A 1 -9.48 -20.73 12.83
C ALA A 1 -9.19 -20.45 11.35
N ALA A 2 -8.31 -19.49 10.99
CA ALA A 2 -7.98 -19.25 9.57
C ALA A 2 -7.25 -20.44 8.90
N ARG A 3 -6.35 -21.10 9.63
CA ARG A 3 -5.57 -22.25 9.13
C ARG A 3 -6.35 -23.56 8.94
N SER A 4 -7.60 -23.63 9.39
CA SER A 4 -8.46 -24.81 9.23
C SER A 4 -9.38 -24.72 8.01
N VAL A 5 -9.29 -23.65 7.22
CA VAL A 5 -10.11 -23.44 6.03
C VAL A 5 -9.39 -23.98 4.79
N ASN A 6 -10.15 -24.63 3.89
CA ASN A 6 -9.69 -25.06 2.58
C ASN A 6 -10.56 -24.35 1.50
N PRO A 7 -9.98 -23.54 0.59
CA PRO A 7 -8.55 -23.30 0.38
C PRO A 7 -7.87 -22.51 1.51
N PRO A 8 -6.52 -22.55 1.60
CA PRO A 8 -5.77 -21.80 2.60
C PRO A 8 -6.12 -20.31 2.59
N PHE A 9 -6.39 -19.75 3.77
CA PHE A 9 -6.71 -18.35 3.94
C PHE A 9 -5.60 -17.62 4.69
N VAL A 10 -5.10 -16.50 4.14
CA VAL A 10 -4.06 -15.67 4.77
C VAL A 10 -4.72 -14.54 5.57
N LEU A 11 -4.72 -14.66 6.90
CA LEU A 11 -5.25 -13.62 7.78
C LEU A 11 -4.23 -12.49 7.97
N THR A 12 -4.51 -11.31 7.43
CA THR A 12 -3.74 -10.09 7.73
C THR A 12 -4.39 -9.34 8.89
N ALA A 13 -3.71 -9.22 10.02
CA ALA A 13 -4.15 -8.36 11.12
C ALA A 13 -3.54 -6.96 11.01
N ARG A 14 -4.35 -5.93 11.26
CA ARG A 14 -4.00 -4.53 11.00
C ARG A 14 -4.13 -3.65 12.24
N ALA A 15 -3.07 -2.92 12.59
CA ALA A 15 -3.06 -1.93 13.67
C ALA A 15 -3.18 -0.51 13.09
N GLU A 16 -4.27 0.20 13.40
CA GLU A 16 -4.64 1.48 12.76
C GLU A 16 -4.02 2.73 13.41
N ASN A 17 -3.30 2.56 14.51
CA ASN A 17 -2.75 3.60 15.37
C ASN A 17 -2.20 4.83 14.63
N LEU A 18 -1.22 4.60 13.75
CA LEU A 18 -0.45 5.64 13.07
C LEU A 18 -1.30 6.48 12.08
N ILE A 19 -2.51 6.02 11.73
CA ILE A 19 -3.44 6.74 10.85
C ILE A 19 -4.75 7.15 11.56
N ARG A 20 -4.89 6.86 12.86
CA ARG A 20 -6.09 7.18 13.67
C ARG A 20 -5.77 8.01 14.91
N GLY A 21 -4.80 8.92 14.81
CA GLY A 21 -4.51 9.90 15.85
C GLY A 21 -3.76 9.35 17.07
N ASN A 22 -3.19 8.14 16.98
CA ASN A 22 -2.30 7.59 18.00
C ASN A 22 -0.96 7.19 17.37
N PRO A 23 -0.05 8.14 17.06
CA PRO A 23 1.23 7.88 16.40
C PRO A 23 2.29 7.26 17.34
N ASP A 24 1.87 6.42 18.29
CA ASP A 24 2.73 5.67 19.20
C ASP A 24 3.17 4.35 18.55
N LEU A 25 4.46 4.26 18.20
CA LEU A 25 5.03 3.07 17.57
C LEU A 25 5.12 1.89 18.54
N ASP A 26 5.37 2.12 19.82
CA ASP A 26 5.47 1.06 20.82
C ASP A 26 4.10 0.43 21.08
N ASP A 27 3.03 1.24 21.17
CA ASP A 27 1.65 0.71 21.24
C ASP A 27 1.29 -0.06 19.95
N THR A 28 1.73 0.44 18.80
CA THR A 28 1.53 -0.24 17.52
C THR A 28 2.19 -1.62 17.53
N ILE A 29 3.46 -1.71 17.98
CA ILE A 29 4.20 -2.97 18.08
C ILE A 29 3.52 -3.94 19.05
N LYS A 30 3.12 -3.47 20.24
CA LYS A 30 2.41 -4.30 21.24
C LYS A 30 1.14 -4.93 20.66
N ARG A 31 0.38 -4.17 19.85
CA ARG A 31 -0.81 -4.68 19.16
C ARG A 31 -0.46 -5.71 18.10
N LEU A 32 0.55 -5.45 17.27
CA LEU A 32 0.99 -6.40 16.25
C LEU A 32 1.46 -7.72 16.87
N GLN A 33 2.20 -7.66 17.98
CA GLN A 33 2.59 -8.83 18.78
C GLN A 33 1.35 -9.58 19.30
N ALA A 34 0.38 -8.89 19.91
CA ALA A 34 -0.86 -9.53 20.34
C ALA A 34 -1.64 -10.19 19.17
N TYR A 35 -1.59 -9.60 17.97
CA TYR A 35 -2.28 -10.15 16.80
C TYR A 35 -1.60 -11.41 16.23
N GLN A 36 -0.27 -11.52 16.24
CA GLN A 36 0.38 -12.77 15.86
C GLN A 36 0.08 -13.90 16.85
N GLU A 37 0.03 -13.60 18.16
CA GLU A 37 -0.34 -14.60 19.17
C GLU A 37 -1.79 -15.05 19.02
N ALA A 38 -2.67 -14.15 18.56
CA ALA A 38 -4.04 -14.48 18.18
C ALA A 38 -4.14 -15.29 16.87
N GLY A 39 -3.03 -15.53 16.18
CA GLY A 39 -2.93 -16.40 15.00
C GLY A 39 -2.99 -15.69 13.65
N ALA A 40 -2.66 -14.39 13.58
CA ALA A 40 -2.50 -13.70 12.30
C ALA A 40 -1.32 -14.28 11.49
N ASP A 41 -1.49 -14.40 10.17
CA ASP A 41 -0.44 -14.90 9.27
C ASP A 41 0.43 -13.76 8.72
N VAL A 42 -0.13 -12.54 8.63
CA VAL A 42 0.56 -11.33 8.19
C VAL A 42 0.20 -10.17 9.12
N LEU A 43 1.18 -9.34 9.45
CA LEU A 43 1.02 -8.16 10.30
C LEU A 43 1.12 -6.89 9.48
N TYR A 44 0.35 -5.86 9.83
CA TYR A 44 0.28 -4.63 9.06
C TYR A 44 0.00 -3.41 9.95
N ALA A 45 0.87 -2.42 9.92
CA ALA A 45 0.60 -1.08 10.45
C ALA A 45 0.65 -0.03 9.32
N PRO A 46 -0.49 0.42 8.75
CA PRO A 46 -0.48 1.56 7.85
C PRO A 46 0.03 2.80 8.57
N GLY A 47 0.92 3.57 7.92
CA GLY A 47 1.45 4.83 8.46
C GLY A 47 2.95 4.84 8.75
N LEU A 48 3.63 3.69 8.66
CA LEU A 48 5.10 3.62 8.67
C LEU A 48 5.66 4.34 7.43
N LYS A 49 6.66 5.19 7.64
CA LYS A 49 7.23 6.09 6.62
C LYS A 49 8.74 5.99 6.49
N THR A 50 9.45 5.60 7.56
CA THR A 50 10.92 5.60 7.59
C THR A 50 11.52 4.20 7.70
N ALA A 51 12.80 4.07 7.37
CA ALA A 51 13.55 2.82 7.53
C ALA A 51 13.54 2.31 8.97
N ASP A 52 13.67 3.22 9.93
CA ASP A 52 13.79 2.88 11.36
C ASP A 52 12.47 2.40 11.93
N GLU A 53 11.35 3.04 11.58
CA GLU A 53 10.00 2.58 11.94
C GLU A 53 9.73 1.19 11.37
N VAL A 54 10.05 0.96 10.09
CA VAL A 54 9.86 -0.34 9.43
C VAL A 54 10.74 -1.41 10.06
N ARG A 55 12.02 -1.10 10.32
CA ARG A 55 12.97 -2.04 10.96
C ARG A 55 12.52 -2.40 12.37
N ALA A 56 12.08 -1.41 13.16
CA ALA A 56 11.59 -1.64 14.52
C ALA A 56 10.38 -2.58 14.54
N VAL A 57 9.43 -2.42 13.61
CA VAL A 57 8.29 -3.33 13.50
C VAL A 57 8.74 -4.73 13.09
N ILE A 58 9.56 -4.86 12.04
CA ILE A 58 10.03 -6.16 11.53
C ILE A 58 10.83 -6.92 12.59
N SER A 59 11.69 -6.24 13.36
CA SER A 59 12.50 -6.90 14.40
C SER A 59 11.70 -7.30 15.65
N SER A 60 10.47 -6.80 15.80
CA SER A 60 9.65 -7.01 17.00
C SER A 60 8.59 -8.11 16.84
N VAL A 61 8.49 -8.73 15.67
CA VAL A 61 7.45 -9.72 15.32
C VAL A 61 8.03 -10.93 14.60
N ASP A 62 7.36 -12.08 14.70
CA ASP A 62 7.80 -13.35 14.08
C ASP A 62 7.07 -13.68 12.76
N ARG A 63 6.18 -12.79 12.31
CA ARG A 63 5.35 -12.95 11.11
C ARG A 63 5.75 -12.01 9.96
N PRO A 64 5.47 -12.40 8.70
CA PRO A 64 5.57 -11.50 7.56
C PRO A 64 4.86 -10.16 7.79
N VAL A 65 5.56 -9.06 7.49
CA VAL A 65 5.02 -7.70 7.60
C VAL A 65 4.61 -7.17 6.23
N ASN A 66 3.41 -6.57 6.18
CA ASN A 66 2.93 -5.75 5.07
C ASN A 66 3.18 -4.26 5.35
N VAL A 67 3.81 -3.57 4.42
CA VAL A 67 3.97 -2.11 4.46
C VAL A 67 3.12 -1.46 3.36
N LEU A 68 2.56 -0.28 3.65
CA LEU A 68 1.78 0.51 2.70
C LEU A 68 2.67 1.52 1.99
N GLY A 69 3.11 1.20 0.78
CA GLY A 69 3.86 2.08 -0.11
C GLY A 69 3.03 3.21 -0.71
N GLY A 70 3.70 4.24 -1.24
CA GLY A 70 3.06 5.33 -1.99
C GLY A 70 2.17 6.24 -1.13
N ILE A 71 2.52 6.41 0.15
CA ILE A 71 1.89 7.36 1.06
C ILE A 71 2.73 8.63 1.22
N SER A 72 2.08 9.74 1.56
CA SER A 72 2.77 11.02 1.79
C SER A 72 3.78 10.90 2.93
N GLY A 73 5.00 11.39 2.69
CA GLY A 73 6.10 11.36 3.66
C GLY A 73 6.83 10.01 3.76
N MET A 74 6.48 9.01 2.96
CA MET A 74 7.28 7.78 2.82
C MET A 74 8.66 8.14 2.25
N THR A 75 9.72 7.67 2.90
CA THR A 75 11.10 7.89 2.45
C THR A 75 11.69 6.69 1.71
N LEU A 76 11.01 5.54 1.75
CA LEU A 76 11.49 4.28 1.18
C LEU A 76 10.91 4.00 -0.20
N ASN A 77 11.77 3.54 -1.11
CA ASN A 77 11.38 2.92 -2.37
C ASN A 77 11.12 1.41 -2.22
N PHE A 78 10.68 0.77 -3.31
CA PHE A 78 10.35 -0.65 -3.32
C PHE A 78 11.53 -1.56 -2.94
N GLN A 79 12.73 -1.31 -3.49
CA GLN A 79 13.92 -2.10 -3.23
C GLN A 79 14.36 -1.95 -1.76
N GLU A 80 14.39 -0.73 -1.24
CA GLU A 80 14.75 -0.47 0.16
C GLU A 80 13.80 -1.19 1.13
N MET A 81 12.48 -1.18 0.87
CA MET A 81 11.52 -1.94 1.67
C MET A 81 11.80 -3.45 1.61
N ALA A 82 12.09 -3.99 0.43
CA ALA A 82 12.40 -5.41 0.26
C ALA A 82 13.69 -5.82 1.00
N GLU A 83 14.73 -4.99 0.92
CA GLU A 83 16.02 -5.19 1.60
C GLU A 83 15.88 -5.14 3.13
N LEU A 84 14.98 -4.28 3.66
CA LEU A 84 14.64 -4.24 5.08
C LEU A 84 13.88 -5.49 5.56
N GLY A 85 13.46 -6.38 4.66
CA GLY A 85 12.78 -7.62 4.98
C GLY A 85 11.25 -7.56 4.91
N VAL A 86 10.67 -6.47 4.39
CA VAL A 86 9.23 -6.38 4.13
C VAL A 86 8.80 -7.50 3.19
N LYS A 87 7.79 -8.28 3.57
CA LYS A 87 7.33 -9.45 2.79
C LYS A 87 6.17 -9.14 1.86
N ARG A 88 5.39 -8.09 2.16
CA ARG A 88 4.32 -7.62 1.28
C ARG A 88 4.31 -6.10 1.21
N ILE A 89 4.22 -5.56 0.00
CA ILE A 89 4.07 -4.12 -0.22
C ILE A 89 2.70 -3.91 -0.86
N SER A 90 1.83 -3.20 -0.14
CA SER A 90 0.53 -2.77 -0.63
C SER A 90 0.59 -1.30 -1.01
N VAL A 91 -0.33 -0.82 -1.84
CA VAL A 91 -0.38 0.60 -2.27
C VAL A 91 -1.69 1.30 -1.92
N GLY A 92 -2.61 0.58 -1.28
CA GLY A 92 -3.93 1.09 -0.91
C GLY A 92 -4.64 1.74 -2.11
N GLY A 93 -5.17 2.94 -1.91
CA GLY A 93 -5.82 3.70 -2.98
C GLY A 93 -4.88 4.57 -3.82
N SER A 94 -3.55 4.42 -3.75
CA SER A 94 -2.63 5.35 -4.42
C SER A 94 -2.70 5.27 -5.95
N LEU A 95 -2.80 4.07 -6.53
CA LEU A 95 -2.96 3.90 -7.99
C LEU A 95 -4.25 4.55 -8.49
N PHE A 96 -5.36 4.34 -7.76
CA PHE A 96 -6.64 4.99 -8.06
C PHE A 96 -6.52 6.51 -7.98
N ARG A 97 -5.99 7.05 -6.89
CA ARG A 97 -5.80 8.50 -6.71
C ARG A 97 -4.86 9.10 -7.75
N SER A 98 -3.83 8.35 -8.19
CA SER A 98 -2.91 8.78 -9.24
C SER A 98 -3.62 8.90 -10.59
N ALA A 99 -4.37 7.86 -11.00
CA ALA A 99 -5.17 7.90 -12.22
C ALA A 99 -6.23 9.00 -12.18
N TYR A 100 -6.95 9.11 -11.06
CA TYR A 100 -7.99 10.11 -10.87
C TYR A 100 -7.42 11.54 -10.84
N GLY A 101 -6.25 11.74 -10.23
CA GLY A 101 -5.55 13.02 -10.25
C GLY A 101 -5.20 13.49 -11.66
N LYS A 102 -4.78 12.57 -12.55
CA LYS A 102 -4.57 12.89 -13.97
C LYS A 102 -5.88 13.29 -14.66
N ALA A 103 -6.96 12.53 -14.45
CA ALA A 103 -8.27 12.88 -15.01
C ALA A 103 -8.77 14.26 -14.52
N MET A 104 -8.53 14.61 -13.25
CA MET A 104 -8.83 15.94 -12.72
C MET A 104 -8.00 17.05 -13.38
N ALA A 105 -6.71 16.80 -13.62
CA ALA A 105 -5.83 17.75 -14.31
C ALA A 105 -6.27 17.96 -15.77
N ASP A 106 -6.64 16.88 -16.46
CA ASP A 106 -7.12 16.92 -17.85
C ASP A 106 -8.47 17.65 -17.95
N ALA A 107 -9.37 17.43 -17.00
CA ALA A 107 -10.63 18.18 -16.89
C ALA A 107 -10.39 19.67 -16.65
N ARG A 108 -9.38 20.01 -15.84
CA ARG A 108 -8.98 21.39 -15.57
C ARG A 108 -8.42 22.07 -16.82
N GLU A 109 -7.61 21.36 -17.61
CA GLU A 109 -7.12 21.86 -18.91
C GLU A 109 -8.28 22.29 -19.82
N MET A 110 -9.29 21.41 -19.97
CA MET A 110 -10.47 21.72 -20.80
C MET A 110 -11.24 22.95 -20.29
N LEU A 111 -11.42 23.08 -18.97
CA LEU A 111 -12.17 24.18 -18.37
C LEU A 111 -11.43 25.52 -18.44
N ASP A 112 -10.12 25.51 -18.18
CA ASP A 112 -9.35 26.74 -18.01
C ASP A 112 -8.72 27.22 -19.32
N ALA A 113 -8.23 26.28 -20.16
CA ALA A 113 -7.50 26.60 -21.39
C ALA A 113 -8.29 26.26 -22.68
N GLY A 114 -9.36 25.46 -22.59
CA GLY A 114 -10.14 25.06 -23.77
C GLY A 114 -9.38 24.13 -24.72
N THR A 115 -8.33 23.47 -24.26
CA THR A 115 -7.48 22.59 -25.06
C THR A 115 -7.65 21.11 -24.72
N PHE A 116 -7.17 20.23 -25.62
CA PHE A 116 -7.22 18.78 -25.49
C PHE A 116 -5.82 18.14 -25.53
N GLY A 117 -4.80 18.86 -25.05
CA GLY A 117 -3.40 18.42 -25.05
C GLY A 117 -3.20 17.10 -24.33
N PHE A 118 -3.97 16.82 -23.27
CA PHE A 118 -3.96 15.54 -22.57
C PHE A 118 -4.14 14.32 -23.49
N ALA A 119 -4.88 14.45 -24.60
CA ALA A 119 -5.14 13.35 -25.53
C ALA A 119 -3.86 12.83 -26.20
N THR A 120 -2.83 13.68 -26.34
CA THR A 120 -1.52 13.27 -26.88
C THR A 120 -0.74 12.34 -25.95
N SER A 121 -1.00 12.42 -24.65
CA SER A 121 -0.37 11.58 -23.62
C SER A 121 -1.15 10.30 -23.32
N ALA A 122 -2.37 10.17 -23.81
CA ALA A 122 -3.21 9.00 -23.60
C ALA A 122 -2.67 7.80 -24.41
N PRO A 123 -2.67 6.58 -23.84
CA PRO A 123 -2.35 5.39 -24.60
C PRO A 123 -3.23 5.29 -25.86
N PRO A 124 -2.67 5.02 -27.05
CA PRO A 124 -3.46 4.82 -28.25
C PRO A 124 -4.50 3.72 -28.05
N VAL A 125 -5.69 3.89 -28.62
CA VAL A 125 -6.80 2.92 -28.49
C VAL A 125 -6.36 1.47 -28.75
N PRO A 126 -5.55 1.14 -29.78
CA PRO A 126 -5.09 -0.23 -29.98
C PRO A 126 -4.26 -0.78 -28.81
N ALA A 127 -3.38 0.04 -28.20
CA ALA A 127 -2.57 -0.36 -27.05
C ALA A 127 -3.46 -0.58 -25.81
N PHE A 128 -4.46 0.27 -25.61
CA PHE A 128 -5.42 0.13 -24.52
C PHE A 128 -6.30 -1.12 -24.67
N VAL A 129 -6.85 -1.35 -25.86
CA VAL A 129 -7.68 -2.54 -26.16
C VAL A 129 -6.89 -3.84 -26.02
N LYS A 130 -5.59 -3.83 -26.35
CA LYS A 130 -4.72 -5.00 -26.17
C LYS A 130 -4.70 -5.51 -24.73
N LEU A 131 -4.89 -4.64 -23.73
CA LEU A 131 -4.94 -5.03 -22.31
C LEU A 131 -6.12 -5.95 -21.97
N PHE A 132 -7.20 -5.90 -22.75
CA PHE A 132 -8.44 -6.66 -22.50
C PHE A 132 -8.57 -7.91 -23.37
N ARG A 133 -7.69 -8.08 -24.35
CA ARG A 133 -7.66 -9.30 -25.17
C ARG A 133 -6.97 -10.40 -24.36
N ARG A 134 -7.63 -11.54 -24.18
CA ARG A 134 -6.96 -12.76 -23.72
C ARG A 134 -5.92 -13.15 -24.79
N GLY A 135 -4.70 -13.44 -24.35
CA GLY A 135 -3.71 -14.15 -25.18
C GLY A 135 -4.17 -15.55 -25.50
#